data_AF-A0A3L6JMN0-F1
#
_entry.id   AF-A0A3L6JMN0-F1
#
_cell.length_a   1.000
_cell.length_b   1.000
_cell.length_c   1.000
_cell.angle_alpha   90.00
_cell.angle_beta   90.00
_cell.angle_gamma   90.00
#
_symmetry.space_group_name_H-M   'P 1'
#
loop_
_entity.id
_entity.type
_entity.pdbx_description
1 polymer ?
#
loop_
_entity_poly.entity_id
_entity_poly.type
_entity_poly.pdbx_seq_one_letter_code
_entity_poly.pdbx_strand_id
1 'polypeptide(L)'
;MTEAQGQGGRGHSRLGWLTLLVVLVVLLGSAEAPTGAYGANDLTDATTHSRVALTSTENRIALVKPIFSATAYSAAFYQFYYTYDSVPPGEYVTTNLGLLNRTVVDDWGWSRRLSTWFESDTARSLHLILGETVTLINEIDVDGGALFHDGVRSYDVLILGFTEYVTEREYLYYKQFVASGGTLIILDACNFLAEVAYSNGYLSLTKGHGWEFNGTHAWKSAYHRWYEDNRNWVGSNFWKYWIGTHYNGIRVNTTNVLSNFIKTTLGENISTTYPGHEENSLQNRTATDIIGYWNFIDPSESPDNPVVAYMHRYGNGMVIHSGIMASDVILSDSFLKVFLAASIRFGLAGEIGQWKYPEPLVSPDDFVESTIAMYEKYGGPISGALSGLVYCDISFNVTTDILRSGYRCNLESVTGYLTKQADIEGQALLESVLEARAVNDTYWRLDINTYLFTNGNHRLAIDATWKAVGCSNLANESIGALYLTVQNSWWMSILPWALPLGAAICAAVVTVIYMQFNRMKLRRSFVPN
;
A
#
# COMPACT_ATOMS: atom_id res chain seq x y z
N MET A 1 -20.24 108.28 21.05
CA MET A 1 -19.01 107.49 20.88
C MET A 1 -19.18 106.21 21.66
N THR A 2 -19.01 105.06 20.99
CA THR A 2 -18.63 103.71 21.49
C THR A 2 -19.23 103.23 22.83
N GLU A 3 -19.82 102.05 22.97
CA GLU A 3 -19.35 100.75 22.49
C GLU A 3 -20.45 99.68 22.68
N ALA A 4 -20.45 98.66 21.83
CA ALA A 4 -21.36 97.53 21.83
C ALA A 4 -20.69 96.26 22.38
N GLN A 5 -21.42 95.43 23.13
CA GLN A 5 -21.26 93.97 23.31
C GLN A 5 -22.37 93.52 24.28
N GLY A 6 -23.10 92.42 24.13
CA GLY A 6 -22.95 91.24 23.29
C GLY A 6 -23.20 89.99 24.15
N GLN A 7 -24.43 89.49 24.22
CA GLN A 7 -24.72 88.12 24.69
C GLN A 7 -25.98 87.57 24.01
N GLY A 8 -25.77 86.70 23.01
CA GLY A 8 -26.82 85.91 22.40
C GLY A 8 -26.22 84.72 21.66
N GLY A 9 -26.54 83.50 22.09
CA GLY A 9 -26.30 82.27 21.33
C GLY A 9 -25.44 81.22 22.01
N ARG A 10 -26.03 80.42 22.91
CA ARG A 10 -25.43 79.16 23.40
C ARG A 10 -26.34 77.93 23.28
N GLY A 11 -27.39 77.99 22.45
CA GLY A 11 -28.37 76.90 22.32
C GLY A 11 -28.17 75.91 21.17
N HIS A 12 -27.37 76.23 20.15
CA HIS A 12 -27.37 75.47 18.88
C HIS A 12 -26.21 74.47 18.71
N SER A 13 -25.21 74.42 19.60
CA SER A 13 -24.04 73.55 19.40
C SER A 13 -24.27 72.09 19.80
N ARG A 14 -25.09 71.80 20.83
CA ARG A 14 -25.22 70.43 21.36
C ARG A 14 -25.90 69.44 20.42
N LEU A 15 -26.82 69.92 19.58
CA LEU A 15 -27.56 69.04 18.66
C LEU A 15 -26.74 68.66 17.43
N GLY A 16 -25.93 69.59 16.91
CA GLY A 16 -24.98 69.30 15.83
C GLY A 16 -23.93 68.27 16.24
N TRP A 17 -23.44 68.35 17.49
CA TRP A 17 -22.50 67.36 18.03
C TRP A 17 -23.09 65.97 18.17
N LEU A 18 -24.38 65.84 18.53
CA LEU A 18 -25.03 64.53 18.63
C LEU A 18 -25.23 63.88 17.25
N THR A 19 -25.64 64.66 16.24
CA THR A 19 -25.78 64.15 14.87
C THR A 19 -24.43 63.73 14.29
N LEU A 20 -23.38 64.51 14.55
CA LEU A 20 -22.02 64.18 14.10
C LEU A 20 -21.50 62.90 14.78
N LEU A 21 -21.79 62.71 16.08
CA LEU A 21 -21.39 61.51 16.83
C LEU A 21 -22.10 60.25 16.30
N VAL A 22 -23.40 60.34 15.98
CA VAL A 22 -24.15 59.21 15.41
C VAL A 22 -23.63 58.85 14.02
N VAL A 23 -23.31 59.84 13.17
CA VAL A 23 -22.70 59.59 11.86
C VAL A 23 -21.29 58.99 11.99
N LEU A 24 -20.50 59.45 12.97
CA LEU A 24 -19.16 58.92 13.22
C LEU A 24 -19.18 57.48 13.74
N VAL A 25 -20.13 57.12 14.62
CA VAL A 25 -20.30 55.74 15.12
C VAL A 25 -20.76 54.79 14.01
N VAL A 26 -21.58 55.27 13.06
CA VAL A 26 -21.98 54.49 11.88
C VAL A 26 -20.81 54.30 10.90
N LEU A 27 -19.94 55.31 10.73
CA LEU A 27 -18.76 55.23 9.85
C LEU A 27 -17.59 54.46 10.46
N LEU A 28 -17.43 54.44 11.79
CA LEU A 28 -16.39 53.66 12.48
C LEU A 28 -16.78 52.19 12.68
N GLY A 29 -18.07 51.85 12.53
CA GLY A 29 -18.58 50.48 12.62
C GLY A 29 -18.49 49.67 11.31
N SER A 30 -18.19 50.30 10.17
CA SER A 30 -17.91 49.59 8.92
C SER A 30 -16.47 49.08 8.92
N ALA A 31 -16.24 48.00 9.65
CA ALA A 31 -14.98 47.26 9.59
C ALA A 31 -14.71 46.83 8.13
N GLU A 32 -13.47 47.02 7.69
CA GLU A 32 -13.00 46.66 6.35
C GLU A 32 -13.34 45.20 6.07
N ALA A 33 -14.14 44.96 5.02
CA ALA A 33 -14.33 43.62 4.51
C ALA A 33 -12.96 43.10 4.03
N PRO A 34 -12.58 41.87 4.39
CA PRO A 34 -11.27 41.34 4.03
C PRO A 34 -11.10 41.39 2.50
N THR A 35 -10.15 42.21 2.06
CA THR A 35 -9.76 42.36 0.66
C THR A 35 -8.89 41.17 0.28
N GLY A 36 -9.54 40.06 -0.06
CA GLY A 36 -8.84 38.85 -0.49
C GLY A 36 -9.75 37.62 -0.50
N ALA A 37 -10.95 37.74 -1.06
CA ALA A 37 -11.74 36.55 -1.39
C ALA A 37 -10.98 35.78 -2.49
N TYR A 38 -10.57 34.55 -2.20
CA TYR A 38 -10.18 33.62 -3.25
C TYR A 38 -11.33 33.54 -4.26
N GLY A 39 -11.02 33.62 -5.56
CA GLY A 39 -12.02 33.66 -6.61
C GLY A 39 -12.99 32.48 -6.48
N ALA A 40 -14.24 32.76 -6.13
CA ALA A 40 -15.24 31.74 -5.80
C ALA A 40 -15.71 30.87 -6.97
N ASN A 41 -15.10 31.03 -8.15
CA ASN A 41 -15.46 30.31 -9.37
C ASN A 41 -14.83 28.90 -9.46
N ASP A 42 -13.92 28.52 -8.56
CA ASP A 42 -13.23 27.21 -8.59
C ASP A 42 -13.85 26.14 -7.67
N LEU A 43 -14.93 26.44 -6.93
CA LEU A 43 -15.47 25.54 -5.89
C LEU A 43 -16.64 24.65 -6.34
N THR A 44 -17.20 24.85 -7.54
CA THR A 44 -18.49 24.22 -7.91
C THR A 44 -18.37 22.87 -8.60
N ASP A 45 -17.16 22.37 -8.90
CA ASP A 45 -16.95 21.02 -9.45
C ASP A 45 -15.46 20.62 -9.35
N ALA A 46 -14.86 20.79 -8.18
CA ALA A 46 -13.48 20.36 -7.95
C ALA A 46 -13.43 18.83 -7.83
N THR A 47 -13.30 18.13 -8.96
CA THR A 47 -12.88 16.73 -8.97
C THR A 47 -11.44 16.67 -8.45
N THR A 48 -11.29 16.47 -7.15
CA THR A 48 -9.98 16.22 -6.54
C THR A 48 -9.62 14.76 -6.72
N HIS A 49 -8.70 14.49 -7.64
CA HIS A 49 -8.05 13.18 -7.74
C HIS A 49 -7.01 13.07 -6.61
N SER A 50 -7.38 12.41 -5.51
CA SER A 50 -6.40 12.09 -4.47
C SER A 50 -5.61 10.85 -4.88
N ARG A 51 -4.28 10.96 -4.86
CA ARG A 51 -3.39 9.81 -4.99
C ARG A 51 -3.17 9.24 -3.59
N VAL A 52 -3.67 8.03 -3.36
CA VAL A 52 -3.28 7.24 -2.20
C VAL A 52 -2.36 6.15 -2.72
N ALA A 53 -1.07 6.28 -2.43
CA ALA A 53 -0.24 5.10 -2.20
C ALA A 53 -0.62 4.63 -0.80
N LEU A 54 -1.18 3.42 -0.69
CA LEU A 54 -1.36 2.80 0.62
C LEU A 54 0.00 2.76 1.27
N THR A 55 0.18 3.51 2.37
CA THR A 55 1.39 3.51 3.19
C THR A 55 1.49 2.22 4.02
N SER A 56 1.11 1.07 3.45
CA SER A 56 1.77 -0.17 3.80
C SER A 56 3.12 -0.14 3.10
N THR A 57 4.21 -0.29 3.85
CA THR A 57 5.52 -0.69 3.33
C THR A 57 5.37 -1.48 2.03
N GLU A 58 5.89 -0.96 0.91
CA GLU A 58 5.86 -1.64 -0.41
C GLU A 58 6.03 -3.14 -0.21
N ASN A 59 5.16 -3.97 -0.77
CA ASN A 59 5.29 -5.42 -0.56
C ASN A 59 6.65 -5.88 -1.07
N ARG A 60 7.53 -6.28 -0.16
CA ARG A 60 8.94 -6.54 -0.48
C ARG A 60 9.10 -7.99 -0.89
N ILE A 61 8.60 -8.33 -2.08
CA ILE A 61 8.67 -9.67 -2.67
C ILE A 61 9.75 -9.68 -3.75
N ALA A 62 10.60 -10.70 -3.75
CA ALA A 62 11.55 -10.94 -4.84
C ALA A 62 11.43 -12.35 -5.42
N LEU A 63 11.60 -12.44 -6.74
CA LEU A 63 11.80 -13.69 -7.48
C LEU A 63 13.26 -13.73 -7.98
N VAL A 64 13.96 -14.83 -7.71
CA VAL A 64 15.34 -15.02 -8.18
C VAL A 64 15.35 -15.80 -9.49
N LYS A 65 15.94 -15.22 -10.53
CA LYS A 65 16.22 -15.90 -11.81
C LYS A 65 17.46 -16.82 -11.67
N PRO A 66 17.33 -18.14 -11.92
CA PRO A 66 18.38 -19.12 -11.65
C PRO A 66 19.40 -19.25 -12.81
N ILE A 67 20.12 -18.17 -13.09
CA ILE A 67 21.06 -18.08 -14.22
C ILE A 67 22.30 -18.98 -14.09
N PHE A 68 22.78 -19.25 -12.89
CA PHE A 68 23.89 -20.17 -12.61
C PHE A 68 23.49 -21.61 -12.84
N SER A 69 22.32 -22.00 -12.35
CA SER A 69 21.75 -23.32 -12.64
C SER A 69 21.46 -23.47 -14.13
N ALA A 70 20.87 -22.45 -14.79
CA ALA A 70 20.68 -22.49 -16.25
C ALA A 70 22.01 -22.62 -17.03
N THR A 71 23.07 -21.94 -16.58
CA THR A 71 24.42 -22.02 -17.17
C THR A 71 25.01 -23.43 -17.06
N ALA A 72 24.82 -24.12 -15.93
CA ALA A 72 25.31 -25.49 -15.74
C ALA A 72 24.67 -26.49 -16.75
N TYR A 73 23.43 -26.25 -17.15
CA TYR A 73 22.70 -27.09 -18.12
C TYR A 73 22.89 -26.66 -19.58
N SER A 74 23.43 -25.49 -19.87
CA SER A 74 23.61 -24.99 -21.24
C SER A 74 24.84 -25.60 -21.93
N ALA A 75 24.84 -26.93 -22.11
CA ALA A 75 25.95 -27.72 -22.67
C ALA A 75 27.29 -27.44 -21.92
N ALA A 76 27.22 -27.49 -20.59
CA ALA A 76 28.30 -27.15 -19.67
C ALA A 76 28.60 -28.30 -18.72
N PHE A 77 28.24 -28.17 -17.43
CA PHE A 77 28.67 -29.08 -16.37
C PHE A 77 28.14 -30.49 -16.58
N TYR A 78 26.86 -30.63 -16.95
CA TYR A 78 26.27 -31.93 -17.23
C TYR A 78 26.93 -32.67 -18.40
N GLN A 79 27.45 -31.94 -19.39
CA GLN A 79 28.23 -32.56 -20.47
C GLN A 79 29.57 -33.07 -19.94
N PHE A 80 30.21 -32.35 -19.01
CA PHE A 80 31.42 -32.82 -18.35
C PHE A 80 31.12 -34.07 -17.52
N TYR A 81 30.08 -34.05 -16.68
CA TYR A 81 29.71 -35.18 -15.83
C TYR A 81 29.45 -36.45 -16.65
N TYR A 82 28.70 -36.34 -17.75
CA TYR A 82 28.44 -37.45 -18.65
C TYR A 82 29.71 -37.97 -19.32
N THR A 83 30.59 -37.08 -19.78
CA THR A 83 31.83 -37.45 -20.49
C THR A 83 32.79 -38.23 -19.58
N TYR A 84 32.83 -37.88 -18.30
CA TYR A 84 33.79 -38.44 -17.33
C TYR A 84 33.13 -39.28 -16.24
N ASP A 85 31.91 -39.77 -16.47
CA ASP A 85 31.17 -40.52 -15.45
C ASP A 85 31.94 -41.75 -14.96
N SER A 86 32.62 -42.44 -15.88
CA SER A 86 33.41 -43.66 -15.62
C SER A 86 34.76 -43.43 -14.94
N VAL A 87 35.19 -42.18 -14.73
CA VAL A 87 36.46 -41.89 -14.05
C VAL A 87 36.37 -42.31 -12.58
N PRO A 88 37.26 -43.19 -12.08
CA PRO A 88 37.19 -43.67 -10.71
C PRO A 88 37.61 -42.60 -9.69
N PRO A 89 37.18 -42.72 -8.42
CA PRO A 89 37.65 -41.83 -7.35
C PRO A 89 39.17 -41.83 -7.21
N GLY A 90 39.76 -40.65 -7.05
CA GLY A 90 41.21 -40.45 -6.90
C GLY A 90 41.96 -40.16 -8.20
N GLU A 91 41.31 -40.25 -9.36
CA GLU A 91 41.90 -39.83 -10.64
C GLU A 91 41.57 -38.37 -10.99
N TYR A 92 42.53 -37.71 -11.65
CA TYR A 92 42.38 -36.33 -12.12
C TYR A 92 42.02 -36.29 -13.62
N VAL A 93 41.03 -35.47 -13.93
CA VAL A 93 40.70 -35.06 -15.29
C VAL A 93 41.37 -33.72 -15.58
N THR A 94 42.11 -33.66 -16.69
CA THR A 94 42.83 -32.47 -17.16
C THR A 94 42.31 -31.93 -18.49
N THR A 95 41.36 -32.64 -19.12
CA THR A 95 40.80 -32.30 -20.42
C THR A 95 39.37 -31.78 -20.28
N ASN A 96 38.90 -31.04 -21.31
CA ASN A 96 37.56 -30.46 -21.37
C ASN A 96 37.13 -29.61 -20.16
N LEU A 97 38.10 -29.06 -19.41
CA LEU A 97 37.85 -28.25 -18.20
C LEU A 97 37.08 -26.95 -18.49
N GLY A 98 37.10 -26.46 -19.74
CA GLY A 98 36.24 -25.36 -20.18
C GLY A 98 34.75 -25.70 -20.16
N LEU A 99 34.35 -26.96 -19.93
CA LEU A 99 32.96 -27.30 -19.63
C LEU A 99 32.58 -26.93 -18.20
N LEU A 100 33.53 -26.97 -17.26
CA LEU A 100 33.36 -26.63 -15.84
C LEU A 100 33.64 -25.15 -15.53
N ASN A 101 34.03 -24.36 -16.54
CA ASN A 101 34.20 -22.91 -16.45
C ASN A 101 33.58 -22.26 -17.70
N ARG A 102 32.40 -21.67 -17.53
CA ARG A 102 31.56 -21.19 -18.64
C ARG A 102 31.13 -19.75 -18.44
N THR A 103 31.00 -19.02 -19.54
CA THR A 103 30.32 -17.72 -19.53
C THR A 103 28.88 -17.92 -19.07
N VAL A 104 28.43 -17.09 -18.14
CA VAL A 104 27.06 -17.12 -17.63
C VAL A 104 26.07 -16.89 -18.76
N VAL A 105 24.99 -17.67 -18.74
CA VAL A 105 23.84 -17.56 -19.64
C VAL A 105 22.67 -16.98 -18.87
N ASP A 106 22.11 -15.88 -19.38
CA ASP A 106 20.95 -15.22 -18.79
C ASP A 106 19.62 -15.89 -19.18
N ASP A 107 19.41 -17.13 -18.74
CA ASP A 107 18.18 -17.91 -19.01
C ASP A 107 17.49 -18.35 -17.73
N TRP A 108 16.22 -18.76 -17.85
CA TRP A 108 15.42 -19.31 -16.75
C TRP A 108 15.62 -20.82 -16.57
N GLY A 109 16.17 -21.52 -17.56
CA GLY A 109 16.35 -22.97 -17.53
C GLY A 109 15.04 -23.70 -17.22
N TRP A 110 15.12 -24.63 -16.27
CA TRP A 110 13.97 -25.40 -15.78
C TRP A 110 12.88 -24.55 -15.09
N SER A 111 13.21 -23.33 -14.67
CA SER A 111 12.23 -22.40 -14.06
C SER A 111 11.50 -21.51 -15.07
N ARG A 112 11.60 -21.77 -16.38
CA ARG A 112 10.90 -20.99 -17.41
C ARG A 112 9.38 -20.91 -17.14
N ARG A 113 8.78 -22.02 -16.72
CA ARG A 113 7.34 -22.10 -16.43
C ARG A 113 6.93 -21.29 -15.20
N LEU A 114 7.83 -21.11 -14.22
CA LEU A 114 7.62 -20.22 -13.08
C LEU A 114 7.56 -18.76 -13.54
N SER A 115 8.52 -18.31 -14.36
CA SER A 115 8.47 -16.97 -14.97
C SER A 115 7.16 -16.75 -15.74
N THR A 116 6.77 -17.71 -16.57
CA THR A 116 5.51 -17.64 -17.32
C THR A 116 4.28 -17.60 -16.41
N TRP A 117 4.31 -18.24 -15.23
CA TRP A 117 3.21 -18.14 -14.27
C TRP A 117 3.04 -16.71 -13.75
N PHE A 118 4.13 -16.02 -13.42
CA PHE A 118 4.09 -14.63 -12.99
C PHE A 118 3.64 -13.64 -14.09
N GLU A 119 3.74 -14.04 -15.36
CA GLU A 119 3.23 -13.25 -16.49
C GLU A 119 1.73 -13.51 -16.76
N SER A 120 1.14 -14.51 -16.11
CA SER A 120 -0.23 -14.99 -16.36
C SER A 120 -1.32 -14.11 -15.73
N ASP A 121 -2.55 -14.25 -16.23
CA ASP A 121 -3.73 -13.57 -15.67
C ASP A 121 -4.00 -13.95 -14.21
N THR A 122 -3.62 -15.17 -13.80
CA THR A 122 -3.74 -15.61 -12.39
C THR A 122 -2.80 -14.82 -11.49
N ALA A 123 -1.55 -14.63 -11.88
CA ALA A 123 -0.61 -13.82 -11.09
C ALA A 123 -1.05 -12.34 -11.07
N ARG A 124 -1.53 -11.81 -12.21
CA ARG A 124 -2.10 -10.46 -12.28
C ARG A 124 -3.32 -10.27 -11.38
N SER A 125 -4.25 -11.24 -11.33
CA SER A 125 -5.42 -11.15 -10.43
C SER A 125 -5.05 -11.20 -8.96
N LEU A 126 -3.89 -11.78 -8.63
CA LEU A 126 -3.32 -11.76 -7.29
C LEU A 126 -2.50 -10.49 -6.99
N HIS A 127 -2.36 -9.59 -7.97
CA HIS A 127 -1.47 -8.43 -7.95
C HIS A 127 0.01 -8.81 -7.71
N LEU A 128 0.44 -9.92 -8.33
CA LEU A 128 1.83 -10.38 -8.38
C LEU A 128 2.40 -10.13 -9.77
N ILE A 129 2.87 -8.90 -10.01
CA ILE A 129 3.33 -8.43 -11.32
C ILE A 129 4.85 -8.26 -11.27
N LEU A 130 5.57 -9.00 -12.12
CA LEU A 130 7.03 -8.91 -12.19
C LEU A 130 7.48 -7.53 -12.64
N GLY A 131 8.44 -6.97 -11.90
CA GLY A 131 8.98 -5.63 -12.13
C GLY A 131 8.14 -4.49 -11.53
N GLU A 132 6.95 -4.79 -11.01
CA GLU A 132 6.07 -3.81 -10.35
C GLU A 132 5.89 -4.17 -8.87
N THR A 133 5.20 -5.27 -8.57
CA THR A 133 4.93 -5.70 -7.19
C THR A 133 5.77 -6.90 -6.75
N VAL A 134 6.43 -7.55 -7.69
CA VAL A 134 7.44 -8.59 -7.44
C VAL A 134 8.73 -8.16 -8.10
N THR A 135 9.77 -7.90 -7.31
CA THR A 135 11.08 -7.53 -7.83
C THR A 135 11.75 -8.75 -8.47
N LEU A 136 12.20 -8.63 -9.71
CA LEU A 136 13.03 -9.65 -10.35
C LEU A 136 14.50 -9.34 -10.07
N ILE A 137 15.18 -10.27 -9.40
CA ILE A 137 16.64 -10.27 -9.23
C ILE A 137 17.20 -11.57 -9.80
N ASN A 138 18.51 -11.65 -10.00
CA ASN A 138 19.20 -12.88 -10.40
C ASN A 138 20.27 -13.30 -9.38
N GLU A 139 20.85 -14.48 -9.57
CA GLU A 139 21.89 -15.05 -8.71
C GLU A 139 23.17 -14.18 -8.61
N ILE A 140 23.51 -13.40 -9.63
CA ILE A 140 24.61 -12.41 -9.55
C ILE A 140 24.24 -11.27 -8.58
N ASP A 141 23.00 -10.78 -8.60
CA ASP A 141 22.54 -9.75 -7.67
C ASP A 141 22.59 -10.27 -6.22
N VAL A 142 22.22 -11.54 -6.01
CA VAL A 142 22.29 -12.18 -4.70
C VAL A 142 23.75 -12.34 -4.23
N ASP A 143 24.67 -12.82 -5.08
CA ASP A 143 26.12 -12.83 -4.76
C ASP A 143 26.65 -11.41 -4.47
N GLY A 144 26.09 -10.41 -5.16
CA GLY A 144 26.35 -9.00 -4.92
C GLY A 144 25.80 -8.43 -3.61
N GLY A 145 24.96 -9.19 -2.89
CA GLY A 145 24.37 -8.78 -1.60
C GLY A 145 23.00 -8.12 -1.68
N ALA A 146 22.29 -8.20 -2.80
CA ALA A 146 21.00 -7.52 -3.01
C ALA A 146 19.91 -7.85 -1.97
N LEU A 147 20.03 -8.97 -1.25
CA LEU A 147 19.09 -9.34 -0.19
C LEU A 147 19.16 -8.44 1.05
N PHE A 148 20.22 -7.64 1.19
CA PHE A 148 20.42 -6.75 2.34
C PHE A 148 20.86 -5.35 1.93
N HIS A 149 20.30 -4.35 2.60
CA HIS A 149 20.72 -2.96 2.53
C HIS A 149 20.98 -2.47 3.95
N ASP A 150 22.19 -1.97 4.23
CA ASP A 150 22.62 -1.52 5.57
C ASP A 150 22.36 -2.53 6.69
N GLY A 151 22.52 -3.83 6.38
CA GLY A 151 22.30 -4.92 7.32
C GLY A 151 20.83 -5.27 7.57
N VAL A 152 19.89 -4.57 6.95
CA VAL A 152 18.45 -4.84 6.98
C VAL A 152 18.06 -5.62 5.73
N ARG A 153 17.14 -6.57 5.85
CA ARG A 153 16.61 -7.30 4.69
C ARG A 153 15.91 -6.34 3.73
N SER A 154 16.24 -6.46 2.46
CA SER A 154 15.55 -5.75 1.36
C SER A 154 14.15 -6.32 1.11
N TYR A 155 13.93 -7.60 1.43
CA TYR A 155 12.70 -8.33 1.14
C TYR A 155 12.11 -9.03 2.37
N ASP A 156 10.79 -9.27 2.35
CA ASP A 156 10.07 -10.10 3.31
C ASP A 156 9.87 -11.52 2.78
N VAL A 157 9.63 -11.64 1.47
CA VAL A 157 9.43 -12.91 0.77
C VAL A 157 10.42 -13.03 -0.39
N LEU A 158 11.13 -14.15 -0.43
CA LEU A 158 12.04 -14.51 -1.52
C LEU A 158 11.61 -15.83 -2.15
N ILE A 159 11.51 -15.87 -3.47
CA ILE A 159 10.99 -17.02 -4.22
C ILE A 159 12.10 -17.58 -5.10
N LEU A 160 12.36 -18.87 -4.95
CA LEU A 160 13.33 -19.64 -5.72
C LEU A 160 12.61 -20.68 -6.57
N GLY A 161 12.98 -20.73 -7.85
CA GLY A 161 12.80 -21.90 -8.69
C GLY A 161 13.97 -22.87 -8.52
N PHE A 162 14.44 -23.42 -9.62
CA PHE A 162 15.46 -24.46 -9.69
C PHE A 162 16.84 -23.86 -9.44
N THR A 163 17.24 -23.87 -8.17
CA THR A 163 18.44 -23.21 -7.64
C THR A 163 19.42 -24.28 -7.14
N GLU A 164 19.98 -25.05 -8.07
CA GLU A 164 20.86 -26.19 -7.79
C GLU A 164 22.32 -25.77 -7.55
N TYR A 165 22.79 -24.78 -8.32
CA TYR A 165 24.15 -24.25 -8.26
C TYR A 165 24.16 -22.85 -7.69
N VAL A 166 24.84 -22.66 -6.55
CA VAL A 166 24.97 -21.35 -5.90
C VAL A 166 26.41 -21.09 -5.49
N THR A 167 26.81 -19.83 -5.44
CA THR A 167 28.05 -19.47 -4.75
C THR A 167 27.92 -19.68 -3.25
N GLU A 168 29.05 -19.85 -2.56
CA GLU A 168 29.05 -19.89 -1.09
C GLU A 168 28.40 -18.64 -0.49
N ARG A 169 28.60 -17.48 -1.11
CA ARG A 169 28.06 -16.22 -0.62
C ARG A 169 26.54 -16.14 -0.78
N GLU A 170 26.00 -16.53 -1.94
CA GLU A 170 24.55 -16.63 -2.12
C GLU A 170 23.91 -17.56 -1.11
N TYR A 171 24.50 -18.75 -0.93
CA TYR A 171 24.05 -19.73 0.06
C TYR A 171 23.95 -19.12 1.47
N LEU A 172 25.01 -18.41 1.88
CA LEU A 172 25.04 -17.72 3.17
C LEU A 172 24.01 -16.59 3.25
N TYR A 173 23.77 -15.84 2.16
CA TYR A 173 22.75 -14.80 2.15
C TYR A 173 21.34 -15.35 2.21
N TYR A 174 21.01 -16.45 1.51
CA TYR A 174 19.72 -17.12 1.67
C TYR A 174 19.50 -17.59 3.10
N LYS A 175 20.51 -18.22 3.69
CA LYS A 175 20.47 -18.68 5.08
C LYS A 175 20.29 -17.51 6.06
N GLN A 176 21.02 -16.41 5.87
CA GLN A 176 20.90 -15.20 6.69
C GLN A 176 19.54 -14.51 6.51
N PHE A 177 19.00 -14.52 5.28
CA PHE A 177 17.68 -13.97 4.97
C PHE A 177 16.62 -14.66 5.81
N VAL A 178 16.61 -16.00 5.80
CA VAL A 178 15.71 -16.80 6.65
C VAL A 178 16.01 -16.56 8.13
N ALA A 179 17.26 -16.67 8.57
CA ALA A 179 17.63 -16.53 9.98
C ALA A 179 17.19 -15.19 10.60
N SER A 180 17.19 -14.12 9.80
CA SER A 180 16.84 -12.79 10.26
C SER A 180 15.33 -12.52 10.30
N GLY A 181 14.50 -13.39 9.70
CA GLY A 181 13.03 -13.24 9.70
C GLY A 181 12.36 -13.26 8.33
N GLY A 182 13.08 -13.51 7.25
CA GLY A 182 12.51 -13.62 5.92
C GLY A 182 11.82 -14.97 5.68
N THR A 183 10.89 -14.99 4.71
CA THR A 183 10.25 -16.21 4.21
C THR A 183 10.85 -16.60 2.87
N LEU A 184 11.56 -17.74 2.83
CA LEU A 184 12.11 -18.29 1.59
C LEU A 184 11.17 -19.36 1.03
N ILE A 185 10.61 -19.14 -0.14
CA ILE A 185 9.75 -20.09 -0.84
C ILE A 185 10.59 -20.82 -1.89
N ILE A 186 10.70 -22.14 -1.75
CA ILE A 186 11.47 -23.00 -2.63
C ILE A 186 10.50 -23.90 -3.40
N LEU A 187 10.34 -23.62 -4.69
CA LEU A 187 9.39 -24.34 -5.53
C LEU A 187 9.97 -25.60 -6.13
N ASP A 188 11.26 -25.66 -6.39
CA ASP A 188 11.88 -26.82 -7.04
C ASP A 188 12.66 -27.67 -6.04
N ALA A 189 12.95 -28.93 -6.37
CA ALA A 189 13.81 -29.80 -5.58
C ALA A 189 15.27 -29.61 -6.00
N CYS A 190 16.18 -30.42 -5.43
CA CYS A 190 17.61 -30.37 -5.72
C CYS A 190 18.30 -29.03 -5.39
N ASN A 191 17.74 -28.27 -4.46
CA ASN A 191 18.28 -26.95 -4.13
C ASN A 191 19.64 -27.04 -3.43
N PHE A 192 20.53 -26.14 -3.81
CA PHE A 192 21.86 -25.97 -3.21
C PHE A 192 22.62 -27.30 -3.19
N LEU A 193 22.76 -27.95 -4.35
CA LEU A 193 23.49 -29.21 -4.46
C LEU A 193 24.99 -28.97 -4.58
N ALA A 194 25.36 -27.96 -5.38
CA ALA A 194 26.74 -27.68 -5.75
C ALA A 194 27.13 -26.22 -5.58
N GLU A 195 28.38 -26.02 -5.19
CA GLU A 195 29.04 -24.74 -5.09
C GLU A 195 29.71 -24.37 -6.39
N VAL A 196 29.49 -23.12 -6.80
CA VAL A 196 30.13 -22.48 -7.95
C VAL A 196 30.86 -21.22 -7.51
N ALA A 197 31.86 -20.82 -8.29
CA ALA A 197 32.49 -19.52 -8.18
C ALA A 197 32.05 -18.65 -9.37
N TYR A 198 31.66 -17.41 -9.09
CA TYR A 198 31.34 -16.42 -10.11
C TYR A 198 32.39 -15.31 -10.13
N SER A 199 32.98 -15.04 -11.29
CA SER A 199 33.91 -13.92 -11.48
C SER A 199 34.00 -13.50 -12.94
N ASN A 200 33.98 -12.19 -13.20
CA ASN A 200 34.14 -11.61 -14.54
C ASN A 200 33.20 -12.20 -15.61
N GLY A 201 31.95 -12.52 -15.24
CA GLY A 201 30.96 -13.11 -16.16
C GLY A 201 31.13 -14.62 -16.39
N TYR A 202 32.06 -15.28 -15.71
CA TYR A 202 32.28 -16.72 -15.76
C TYR A 202 31.78 -17.40 -14.49
N LEU A 203 31.12 -18.54 -14.69
CA LEU A 203 30.72 -19.49 -13.67
C LEU A 203 31.64 -20.71 -13.72
N SER A 204 32.27 -21.03 -12.59
CA SER A 204 33.12 -22.21 -12.44
C SER A 204 32.57 -23.15 -11.40
N LEU A 205 32.52 -24.45 -11.66
CA LEU A 205 32.26 -25.43 -10.62
C LEU A 205 33.35 -25.32 -9.54
N THR A 206 32.95 -25.31 -8.27
CA THR A 206 33.88 -25.48 -7.16
C THR A 206 33.76 -26.90 -6.63
N LYS A 207 32.57 -27.29 -6.15
CA LYS A 207 32.36 -28.60 -5.49
C LYS A 207 30.89 -29.00 -5.42
N GLY A 208 30.56 -30.25 -5.73
CA GLY A 208 29.20 -30.80 -5.71
C GLY A 208 28.93 -31.65 -6.94
N HIS A 209 27.75 -32.29 -7.03
CA HIS A 209 27.43 -33.26 -8.10
C HIS A 209 28.44 -34.39 -8.27
N GLY A 210 29.20 -34.69 -7.21
CA GLY A 210 30.20 -35.75 -7.23
C GLY A 210 31.52 -35.29 -7.84
N TRP A 211 31.72 -33.98 -8.04
CA TRP A 211 32.90 -33.40 -8.66
C TRP A 211 33.45 -32.21 -7.86
N GLU A 212 34.74 -31.96 -8.00
CA GLU A 212 35.42 -30.77 -7.49
C GLU A 212 36.42 -30.30 -8.54
N PHE A 213 36.57 -28.98 -8.68
CA PHE A 213 37.36 -28.35 -9.73
C PHE A 213 38.12 -27.14 -9.19
N ASN A 214 39.40 -27.03 -9.54
CA ASN A 214 40.29 -25.98 -9.05
C ASN A 214 40.84 -25.05 -10.15
N GLY A 215 40.27 -25.09 -11.35
CA GLY A 215 40.78 -24.35 -12.51
C GLY A 215 41.78 -25.12 -13.38
N THR A 216 42.45 -26.14 -12.82
CA THR A 216 43.51 -26.90 -13.54
C THR A 216 43.24 -28.40 -13.64
N HIS A 217 42.50 -28.96 -12.70
CA HIS A 217 42.12 -30.37 -12.66
C HIS A 217 40.72 -30.50 -12.05
N ALA A 218 40.01 -31.55 -12.43
CA ALA A 218 38.77 -31.97 -11.78
C ALA A 218 38.88 -33.41 -11.28
N TRP A 219 38.19 -33.75 -10.19
CA TRP A 219 38.19 -35.09 -9.61
C TRP A 219 36.86 -35.41 -8.92
N LYS A 220 36.59 -36.70 -8.71
CA LYS A 220 35.38 -37.13 -7.98
C LYS A 220 35.44 -36.64 -6.53
N SER A 221 34.34 -36.06 -6.04
CA SER A 221 34.21 -35.46 -4.71
C SER A 221 32.80 -35.68 -4.14
N ALA A 222 32.40 -34.85 -3.17
CA ALA A 222 31.08 -34.93 -2.54
C ALA A 222 29.94 -34.71 -3.55
N TYR A 223 28.87 -35.49 -3.42
CA TYR A 223 27.66 -35.31 -4.23
C TYR A 223 26.87 -34.08 -3.80
N HIS A 224 26.62 -33.92 -2.50
CA HIS A 224 25.98 -32.73 -1.94
C HIS A 224 26.99 -31.90 -1.17
N ARG A 225 27.14 -30.64 -1.57
CA ARG A 225 28.10 -29.74 -0.93
C ARG A 225 27.72 -29.34 0.49
N TRP A 226 26.44 -29.10 0.75
CA TRP A 226 25.92 -28.60 2.03
C TRP A 226 24.96 -29.57 2.73
N TYR A 227 25.16 -30.88 2.57
CA TYR A 227 24.23 -31.92 3.06
C TYR A 227 23.76 -31.70 4.50
N GLU A 228 24.69 -31.58 5.46
CA GLU A 228 24.35 -31.44 6.88
C GLU A 228 23.72 -30.09 7.20
N ASP A 229 24.12 -29.03 6.48
CA ASP A 229 23.62 -27.68 6.74
C ASP A 229 22.22 -27.48 6.14
N ASN A 230 21.97 -27.99 4.93
CA ASN A 230 20.64 -28.04 4.31
C ASN A 230 19.66 -28.82 5.18
N ARG A 231 20.09 -29.96 5.75
CA ARG A 231 19.28 -30.72 6.71
C ARG A 231 18.87 -29.84 7.89
N ASN A 232 19.71 -28.92 8.33
CA ASN A 232 19.43 -28.07 9.48
C ASN A 232 18.49 -26.91 9.15
N TRP A 233 18.83 -26.05 8.18
CA TRP A 233 18.09 -24.79 7.96
C TRP A 233 17.07 -24.82 6.83
N VAL A 234 17.21 -25.72 5.85
CA VAL A 234 16.19 -25.96 4.82
C VAL A 234 15.22 -27.02 5.33
N GLY A 235 15.75 -28.07 5.96
CA GLY A 235 14.99 -29.19 6.53
C GLY A 235 14.98 -30.44 5.64
N SER A 236 15.38 -30.32 4.37
CA SER A 236 15.44 -31.41 3.39
C SER A 236 16.71 -31.38 2.56
N ASN A 237 16.97 -32.49 1.86
CA ASN A 237 18.04 -32.62 0.88
C ASN A 237 17.50 -33.35 -0.35
N PHE A 238 18.20 -33.21 -1.48
CA PHE A 238 17.98 -34.07 -2.65
C PHE A 238 17.98 -35.54 -2.24
N TRP A 239 17.10 -36.29 -2.87
CA TRP A 239 16.96 -37.71 -2.62
C TRP A 239 17.11 -38.49 -3.91
N LYS A 240 16.33 -38.15 -4.92
CA LYS A 240 16.25 -38.97 -6.12
C LYS A 240 15.90 -38.15 -7.35
N TYR A 241 16.41 -38.63 -8.47
CA TYR A 241 16.00 -38.27 -9.82
C TYR A 241 15.29 -39.47 -10.44
N TRP A 242 14.17 -39.25 -11.13
CA TRP A 242 13.52 -40.25 -11.97
C TRP A 242 12.62 -39.61 -13.02
N ILE A 243 12.22 -40.42 -14.00
CA ILE A 243 11.32 -40.05 -15.09
C ILE A 243 10.17 -41.03 -15.06
N GLY A 244 8.93 -40.55 -15.17
CA GLY A 244 7.77 -41.43 -15.23
C GLY A 244 6.53 -40.76 -14.66
N THR A 245 5.60 -41.55 -14.13
CA THR A 245 4.54 -41.03 -13.27
C THR A 245 4.65 -41.78 -11.97
N HIS A 246 5.14 -41.11 -10.94
CA HIS A 246 5.38 -41.71 -9.60
C HIS A 246 4.33 -41.29 -8.58
N TYR A 247 3.59 -40.23 -8.86
CA TYR A 247 2.64 -39.62 -7.93
C TYR A 247 1.21 -39.62 -8.48
N ASN A 248 0.23 -39.84 -7.61
CA ASN A 248 -1.20 -39.70 -7.93
C ASN A 248 -1.90 -38.60 -7.14
N GLY A 249 -1.14 -37.58 -6.76
CA GLY A 249 -1.65 -36.42 -6.04
C GLY A 249 -0.87 -36.10 -4.79
N ILE A 250 -1.39 -35.12 -4.07
CA ILE A 250 -0.93 -34.76 -2.74
C ILE A 250 -2.07 -34.93 -1.73
N ARG A 251 -1.76 -35.54 -0.59
CA ARG A 251 -2.67 -35.59 0.57
C ARG A 251 -2.31 -34.50 1.54
N VAL A 252 -3.21 -33.53 1.70
CA VAL A 252 -2.99 -32.38 2.59
C VAL A 252 -3.00 -32.83 4.05
N ASN A 253 -2.04 -32.34 4.83
CA ASN A 253 -1.88 -32.64 6.25
C ASN A 253 -2.43 -31.50 7.10
N THR A 254 -3.67 -31.61 7.59
CA THR A 254 -4.49 -30.51 8.17
C THR A 254 -4.05 -29.99 9.54
N THR A 255 -2.75 -30.03 9.83
CA THR A 255 -2.21 -29.69 11.15
C THR A 255 -1.67 -28.27 11.24
N ASN A 256 -1.54 -27.55 10.11
CA ASN A 256 -1.08 -26.15 10.08
C ASN A 256 -2.00 -25.23 9.26
N VAL A 257 -1.84 -23.92 9.42
CA VAL A 257 -2.73 -22.92 8.80
C VAL A 257 -2.72 -22.97 7.26
N LEU A 258 -1.57 -23.21 6.65
CA LEU A 258 -1.42 -23.28 5.19
C LEU A 258 -2.07 -24.54 4.62
N SER A 259 -1.89 -25.68 5.28
CA SER A 259 -2.55 -26.94 4.94
C SER A 259 -4.08 -26.84 5.07
N ASN A 260 -4.59 -26.21 6.13
CA ASN A 260 -6.02 -26.02 6.32
C ASN A 260 -6.61 -25.12 5.24
N PHE A 261 -5.91 -24.03 4.90
CA PHE A 261 -6.31 -23.17 3.79
C PHE A 261 -6.41 -23.95 2.48
N ILE A 262 -5.34 -24.66 2.11
CA ILE A 262 -5.30 -25.46 0.88
C ILE A 262 -6.43 -26.50 0.86
N LYS A 263 -6.69 -27.18 1.97
CA LYS A 263 -7.80 -28.14 2.08
C LYS A 263 -9.16 -27.46 1.86
N THR A 264 -9.40 -26.30 2.45
CA THR A 264 -10.65 -25.57 2.27
C THR A 264 -10.81 -25.09 0.82
N THR A 265 -9.73 -24.73 0.15
CA THR A 265 -9.75 -24.27 -1.26
C THR A 265 -9.88 -25.41 -2.27
N LEU A 266 -9.18 -26.53 -2.08
CA LEU A 266 -9.01 -27.57 -3.10
C LEU A 266 -9.49 -28.97 -2.69
N GLY A 267 -9.81 -29.18 -1.41
CA GLY A 267 -10.09 -30.51 -0.84
C GLY A 267 -8.85 -31.20 -0.28
N GLU A 268 -9.04 -32.41 0.26
CA GLU A 268 -7.99 -33.12 1.02
C GLU A 268 -7.07 -34.00 0.15
N ASN A 269 -7.63 -34.64 -0.88
CA ASN A 269 -6.90 -35.47 -1.83
C ASN A 269 -6.88 -34.74 -3.17
N ILE A 270 -5.77 -34.06 -3.46
CA ILE A 270 -5.66 -33.19 -4.63
C ILE A 270 -4.91 -33.96 -5.71
N SER A 271 -5.56 -34.18 -6.85
CA SER A 271 -4.89 -34.75 -8.02
C SER A 271 -3.84 -33.77 -8.53
N THR A 272 -2.70 -34.33 -8.97
CA THR A 272 -1.59 -33.55 -9.53
C THR A 272 -1.26 -34.03 -10.93
N THR A 273 -0.64 -33.15 -11.71
CA THR A 273 -0.08 -33.50 -13.02
C THR A 273 1.43 -33.74 -12.98
N TYR A 274 2.05 -33.78 -11.80
CA TYR A 274 3.48 -33.94 -11.64
C TYR A 274 3.96 -35.37 -11.97
N PRO A 275 4.78 -35.56 -13.04
CA PRO A 275 5.29 -36.87 -13.40
C PRO A 275 6.34 -37.41 -12.42
N GLY A 276 7.09 -36.52 -11.77
CA GLY A 276 8.35 -36.87 -11.12
C GLY A 276 9.52 -36.38 -11.97
N HIS A 277 10.53 -35.84 -11.32
CA HIS A 277 11.74 -35.34 -11.96
C HIS A 277 12.89 -35.43 -10.96
N GLU A 278 12.89 -34.54 -9.97
CA GLU A 278 13.80 -34.56 -8.83
C GLU A 278 13.02 -34.27 -7.56
N GLU A 279 13.43 -34.89 -6.46
CA GLU A 279 12.73 -34.76 -5.19
C GLU A 279 13.67 -34.61 -4.02
N ASN A 280 13.18 -33.83 -3.05
CA ASN A 280 13.80 -33.70 -1.75
C ASN A 280 13.06 -34.56 -0.72
N SER A 281 13.83 -35.28 0.09
CA SER A 281 13.31 -35.99 1.26
C SER A 281 13.43 -35.11 2.51
N LEU A 282 12.39 -35.03 3.33
CA LEU A 282 12.41 -34.26 4.58
C LEU A 282 13.22 -35.00 5.65
N GLN A 283 14.34 -34.41 6.07
CA GLN A 283 15.33 -35.04 6.95
C GLN A 283 15.43 -34.41 8.35
N ASN A 284 14.83 -33.23 8.55
CA ASN A 284 14.65 -32.61 9.84
C ASN A 284 13.17 -32.29 10.08
N ARG A 285 12.61 -32.87 11.14
CA ARG A 285 11.21 -32.66 11.55
C ARG A 285 11.08 -31.78 12.79
N THR A 286 12.19 -31.41 13.40
CA THR A 286 12.23 -30.55 14.58
C THR A 286 11.99 -29.11 14.10
N ALA A 287 10.78 -28.59 14.32
CA ALA A 287 10.28 -27.31 13.79
C ALA A 287 9.85 -27.32 12.31
N THR A 288 9.41 -28.49 11.81
CA THR A 288 8.79 -28.61 10.49
C THR A 288 7.31 -28.90 10.59
N ASP A 289 6.49 -28.05 9.98
CA ASP A 289 5.06 -28.25 9.79
C ASP A 289 4.82 -28.79 8.37
N ILE A 290 4.39 -30.05 8.27
CA ILE A 290 4.10 -30.67 6.97
C ILE A 290 2.77 -30.15 6.43
N ILE A 291 2.77 -29.64 5.20
CA ILE A 291 1.60 -29.13 4.48
C ILE A 291 0.87 -30.27 3.77
N GLY A 292 1.60 -31.19 3.14
CA GLY A 292 1.02 -32.33 2.46
C GLY A 292 2.06 -33.38 2.07
N TYR A 293 1.59 -34.62 1.89
CA TYR A 293 2.39 -35.76 1.51
C TYR A 293 2.16 -36.08 0.03
N TRP A 294 3.24 -36.18 -0.74
CA TRP A 294 3.16 -36.65 -2.12
C TRP A 294 2.85 -38.14 -2.12
N ASN A 295 1.73 -38.52 -2.75
CA ASN A 295 1.23 -39.89 -2.72
C ASN A 295 1.87 -40.71 -3.83
N PHE A 296 2.74 -41.64 -3.44
CA PHE A 296 3.36 -42.58 -4.36
C PHE A 296 2.33 -43.56 -4.94
N ILE A 297 2.40 -43.79 -6.25
CA ILE A 297 1.60 -44.81 -6.93
C ILE A 297 2.02 -46.21 -6.48
N ASP A 298 3.33 -46.45 -6.46
CA ASP A 298 3.93 -47.65 -5.89
C ASP A 298 4.49 -47.33 -4.49
N PRO A 299 3.86 -47.83 -3.41
CA PRO A 299 4.34 -47.59 -2.05
C PRO A 299 5.77 -48.08 -1.79
N SER A 300 6.28 -49.04 -2.57
CA SER A 300 7.65 -49.53 -2.44
C SER A 300 8.71 -48.52 -2.93
N GLU A 301 8.29 -47.52 -3.71
CA GLU A 301 9.15 -46.40 -4.12
C GLU A 301 9.31 -45.36 -3.02
N SER A 302 8.45 -45.38 -1.99
CA SER A 302 8.45 -44.35 -0.95
C SER A 302 9.71 -44.41 -0.06
N PRO A 303 10.37 -43.28 0.22
CA PRO A 303 11.53 -43.23 1.09
C PRO A 303 11.17 -43.32 2.58
N ASP A 304 12.14 -43.75 3.41
CA ASP A 304 12.03 -43.67 4.88
C ASP A 304 11.75 -42.23 5.36
N ASN A 305 12.40 -41.25 4.73
CA ASN A 305 12.16 -39.83 4.93
C ASN A 305 11.24 -39.31 3.81
N PRO A 306 10.02 -38.85 4.12
CA PRO A 306 9.00 -38.64 3.11
C PRO A 306 9.31 -37.45 2.20
N VAL A 307 8.79 -37.52 0.96
CA VAL A 307 8.69 -36.39 0.04
C VAL A 307 7.42 -35.62 0.38
N VAL A 308 7.55 -34.37 0.81
CA VAL A 308 6.44 -33.56 1.34
C VAL A 308 6.56 -32.11 0.93
N ALA A 309 5.42 -31.43 0.83
CA ALA A 309 5.38 -29.97 0.91
C ALA A 309 5.36 -29.56 2.40
N TYR A 310 6.14 -28.57 2.81
CA TYR A 310 6.31 -28.24 4.22
C TYR A 310 6.70 -26.77 4.48
N MET A 311 6.56 -26.36 5.74
CA MET A 311 7.13 -25.14 6.31
C MET A 311 8.17 -25.54 7.36
N HIS A 312 9.38 -25.01 7.28
CA HIS A 312 10.46 -25.29 8.22
C HIS A 312 10.97 -23.99 8.84
N ARG A 313 10.94 -23.89 10.17
CA ARG A 313 11.36 -22.68 10.89
C ARG A 313 12.86 -22.71 11.14
N TYR A 314 13.52 -21.59 10.84
CA TYR A 314 14.95 -21.44 11.10
C TYR A 314 15.27 -19.99 11.51
N GLY A 315 15.92 -19.83 12.65
CA GLY A 315 16.12 -18.51 13.28
C GLY A 315 14.77 -17.82 13.51
N ASN A 316 14.65 -16.58 13.03
CA ASN A 316 13.41 -15.79 13.15
C ASN A 316 12.46 -15.95 11.95
N GLY A 317 12.87 -16.67 10.90
CA GLY A 317 12.10 -16.81 9.65
C GLY A 317 11.77 -18.27 9.34
N MET A 318 11.50 -18.54 8.06
CA MET A 318 11.18 -19.88 7.61
C MET A 318 11.47 -20.15 6.14
N VAL A 319 11.57 -21.44 5.83
CA VAL A 319 11.55 -21.99 4.48
C VAL A 319 10.18 -22.63 4.24
N ILE A 320 9.55 -22.34 3.11
CA ILE A 320 8.35 -23.05 2.62
C ILE A 320 8.75 -23.76 1.34
N HIS A 321 8.68 -25.10 1.31
CA HIS A 321 9.23 -25.88 0.21
C HIS A 321 8.22 -26.92 -0.27
N SER A 322 8.09 -27.04 -1.60
CA SER A 322 7.22 -28.02 -2.28
C SER A 322 7.66 -29.49 -2.12
N GLY A 323 8.95 -29.74 -1.95
CA GLY A 323 9.59 -31.07 -1.94
C GLY A 323 9.84 -31.68 -3.33
N ILE A 324 9.38 -31.05 -4.42
CA ILE A 324 9.44 -31.57 -5.79
C ILE A 324 9.86 -30.46 -6.77
N MET A 325 10.01 -30.76 -8.06
CA MET A 325 10.17 -29.77 -9.13
C MET A 325 8.82 -29.09 -9.49
N ALA A 326 8.31 -28.20 -8.63
CA ALA A 326 6.99 -27.58 -8.83
C ALA A 326 6.91 -26.69 -10.08
N SER A 327 8.00 -26.04 -10.47
CA SER A 327 8.06 -25.21 -11.67
C SER A 327 7.70 -26.01 -12.93
N ASP A 328 7.98 -27.32 -12.96
CA ASP A 328 7.65 -28.16 -14.12
C ASP A 328 6.15 -28.16 -14.43
N VAL A 329 5.28 -27.99 -13.43
CA VAL A 329 3.82 -28.14 -13.58
C VAL A 329 3.00 -26.98 -13.01
N ILE A 330 3.62 -25.90 -12.53
CA ILE A 330 2.94 -24.72 -11.95
C ILE A 330 1.87 -24.10 -12.87
N LEU A 331 2.02 -24.20 -14.20
CA LEU A 331 1.04 -23.69 -15.16
C LEU A 331 -0.23 -24.55 -15.26
N SER A 332 -0.15 -25.85 -15.00
CA SER A 332 -1.27 -26.80 -15.13
C SER A 332 -1.83 -27.28 -13.79
N ASP A 333 -1.04 -27.26 -12.73
CA ASP A 333 -1.39 -27.85 -11.44
C ASP A 333 -2.05 -26.82 -10.51
N SER A 334 -3.28 -27.12 -10.06
CA SER A 334 -4.04 -26.20 -9.20
C SER A 334 -3.48 -26.14 -7.78
N PHE A 335 -2.95 -27.23 -7.25
CA PHE A 335 -2.33 -27.25 -5.92
C PHE A 335 -1.14 -26.31 -5.89
N LEU A 336 -0.24 -26.40 -6.87
CA LEU A 336 0.97 -25.58 -6.87
C LEU A 336 0.68 -24.07 -7.01
N LYS A 337 -0.34 -23.69 -7.79
CA LYS A 337 -0.78 -22.28 -7.90
C LYS A 337 -1.27 -21.74 -6.56
N VAL A 338 -2.13 -22.49 -5.88
CA VAL A 338 -2.67 -22.11 -4.57
C VAL A 338 -1.57 -22.16 -3.51
N PHE A 339 -0.69 -23.15 -3.55
CA PHE A 339 0.46 -23.30 -2.66
C PHE A 339 1.37 -22.08 -2.74
N LEU A 340 1.79 -21.66 -3.94
CA LEU A 340 2.64 -20.49 -4.11
C LEU A 340 1.95 -19.22 -3.61
N ALA A 341 0.71 -18.96 -4.05
CA ALA A 341 -0.03 -17.77 -3.66
C ALA A 341 -0.24 -17.69 -2.13
N ALA A 342 -0.63 -18.80 -1.50
CA ALA A 342 -0.85 -18.87 -0.07
C ALA A 342 0.47 -18.77 0.73
N SER A 343 1.57 -19.30 0.19
CA SER A 343 2.91 -19.16 0.79
C SER A 343 3.38 -17.70 0.77
N ILE A 344 3.14 -16.99 -0.33
CA ILE A 344 3.42 -15.54 -0.44
C ILE A 344 2.55 -14.77 0.56
N ARG A 345 1.24 -15.05 0.61
CA ARG A 345 0.32 -14.43 1.59
C ARG A 345 0.85 -14.59 3.02
N PHE A 346 1.17 -15.82 3.38
CA PHE A 346 1.66 -16.15 4.70
C PHE A 346 2.98 -15.45 5.00
N GLY A 347 3.91 -15.39 4.02
CA GLY A 347 5.19 -14.73 4.20
C GLY A 347 5.09 -13.21 4.40
N LEU A 348 4.12 -12.55 3.76
CA LEU A 348 3.88 -11.11 3.91
C LEU A 348 3.15 -10.76 5.21
N ALA A 349 2.10 -11.52 5.55
CA ALA A 349 1.21 -11.18 6.66
C ALA A 349 1.51 -11.94 7.96
N GLY A 350 2.34 -12.99 7.92
CA GLY A 350 2.53 -13.93 9.02
C GLY A 350 1.33 -14.87 9.26
N GLU A 351 0.25 -14.70 8.51
CA GLU A 351 -0.99 -15.46 8.61
C GLU A 351 -1.74 -15.49 7.27
N ILE A 352 -2.64 -16.47 7.10
CA ILE A 352 -3.54 -16.53 5.93
C ILE A 352 -4.90 -15.89 6.24
N GLY A 353 -5.36 -15.96 7.48
CA GLY A 353 -6.59 -15.31 7.94
C GLY A 353 -7.83 -15.74 7.16
N GLN A 354 -8.66 -14.77 6.77
CA GLN A 354 -9.89 -14.96 5.98
C GLN A 354 -9.68 -14.77 4.47
N TRP A 355 -8.43 -14.60 4.01
CA TRP A 355 -8.13 -14.44 2.58
C TRP A 355 -8.67 -15.63 1.79
N LYS A 356 -9.23 -15.39 0.60
CA LYS A 356 -9.69 -16.44 -0.31
C LYS A 356 -8.90 -16.39 -1.59
N TYR A 357 -8.65 -17.54 -2.19
CA TYR A 357 -8.06 -17.61 -3.51
C TYR A 357 -9.15 -17.55 -4.59
N PRO A 358 -9.02 -16.74 -5.67
CA PRO A 358 -7.90 -15.85 -6.01
C PRO A 358 -8.21 -14.35 -5.72
N GLU A 359 -8.29 -13.93 -4.46
CA GLU A 359 -8.36 -12.51 -4.09
C GLU A 359 -6.95 -11.88 -4.16
N PRO A 360 -6.81 -10.59 -4.54
CA PRO A 360 -5.53 -9.89 -4.57
C PRO A 360 -4.75 -10.02 -3.26
N LEU A 361 -3.46 -10.40 -3.36
CA LEU A 361 -2.56 -10.57 -2.21
C LEU A 361 -2.01 -9.25 -1.70
N VAL A 362 -1.85 -8.32 -2.64
CA VAL A 362 -1.42 -6.96 -2.45
C VAL A 362 -2.62 -6.09 -2.79
N SER A 363 -2.91 -5.08 -1.96
CA SER A 363 -3.93 -4.11 -2.31
C SER A 363 -3.53 -3.46 -3.64
N PRO A 364 -4.37 -3.48 -4.67
CA PRO A 364 -4.11 -2.71 -5.87
C PRO A 364 -3.88 -1.24 -5.47
N ASP A 365 -2.94 -0.56 -6.11
CA ASP A 365 -2.80 0.90 -6.06
C ASP A 365 -3.99 1.63 -6.75
N ASP A 366 -5.16 1.01 -6.83
CA ASP A 366 -6.30 1.57 -7.55
C ASP A 366 -6.84 2.78 -6.80
N PHE A 367 -6.82 3.92 -7.49
CA PHE A 367 -7.19 5.22 -6.97
C PHE A 367 -8.66 5.29 -6.58
N VAL A 368 -8.98 5.47 -5.29
CA VAL A 368 -10.33 5.86 -4.90
C VAL A 368 -10.63 7.26 -5.46
N GLU A 369 -11.34 7.32 -6.58
CA GLU A 369 -11.86 8.58 -7.09
C GLU A 369 -12.99 9.07 -6.18
N SER A 370 -12.82 10.27 -5.63
CA SER A 370 -13.87 10.95 -4.87
C SER A 370 -14.23 12.27 -5.55
N THR A 371 -15.51 12.57 -5.63
CA THR A 371 -16.02 13.89 -6.02
C THR A 371 -16.52 14.60 -4.77
N ILE A 372 -16.04 15.82 -4.54
CA ILE A 372 -16.43 16.65 -3.39
C ILE A 372 -17.18 17.87 -3.93
N ALA A 373 -18.42 18.05 -3.49
CA ALA A 373 -19.26 19.18 -3.89
C ALA A 373 -19.84 19.90 -2.67
N MET A 374 -19.80 21.23 -2.66
CA MET A 374 -20.41 22.04 -1.60
C MET A 374 -21.69 22.72 -2.05
N TYR A 375 -22.65 22.80 -1.13
CA TYR A 375 -23.97 23.36 -1.37
C TYR A 375 -24.46 24.20 -0.19
N GLU A 376 -25.18 25.29 -0.47
CA GLU A 376 -25.96 26.00 0.55
C GLU A 376 -27.27 25.26 0.84
N LYS A 377 -27.70 25.21 2.12
CA LYS A 377 -28.90 24.48 2.57
C LYS A 377 -30.20 24.86 1.85
N TYR A 378 -30.27 26.06 1.25
CA TYR A 378 -31.52 26.61 0.69
C TYR A 378 -31.43 27.14 -0.75
N GLY A 379 -30.35 26.90 -1.51
CA GLY A 379 -30.34 27.20 -2.94
C GLY A 379 -28.96 27.22 -3.61
N GLY A 380 -28.88 26.61 -4.80
CA GLY A 380 -27.83 26.79 -5.81
C GLY A 380 -26.40 26.33 -5.46
N PRO A 381 -25.56 26.06 -6.48
CA PRO A 381 -24.12 25.92 -6.28
C PRO A 381 -23.54 27.23 -5.72
N ILE A 382 -22.60 27.10 -4.79
CA ILE A 382 -22.07 28.24 -4.02
C ILE A 382 -21.22 29.13 -4.93
N SER A 383 -21.49 30.44 -4.92
CA SER A 383 -20.56 31.45 -5.44
C SER A 383 -20.35 32.54 -4.39
N GLY A 384 -19.23 32.48 -3.67
CA GLY A 384 -18.80 33.54 -2.74
C GLY A 384 -18.45 33.03 -1.33
N ALA A 385 -18.39 33.97 -0.39
CA ALA A 385 -18.15 33.69 1.03
C ALA A 385 -19.36 32.98 1.65
N LEU A 386 -19.09 31.97 2.46
CA LEU A 386 -20.11 31.16 3.09
C LEU A 386 -20.74 31.88 4.28
N SER A 387 -22.08 31.81 4.37
CA SER A 387 -22.84 32.21 5.55
C SER A 387 -24.03 31.28 5.75
N GLY A 388 -24.29 30.86 7.00
CA GLY A 388 -25.39 29.96 7.32
C GLY A 388 -25.02 28.47 7.41
N LEU A 389 -26.00 27.62 7.10
CA LEU A 389 -25.82 26.18 7.06
C LEU A 389 -25.41 25.77 5.65
N VAL A 390 -24.24 25.18 5.54
CA VAL A 390 -23.66 24.65 4.31
C VAL A 390 -23.54 23.14 4.48
N TYR A 391 -23.60 22.38 3.41
CA TYR A 391 -23.24 20.97 3.44
C TYR A 391 -22.23 20.63 2.35
N CYS A 392 -21.31 19.73 2.68
CA CYS A 392 -20.30 19.20 1.78
C CYS A 392 -20.65 17.73 1.51
N ASP A 393 -20.97 17.44 0.27
CA ASP A 393 -21.27 16.12 -0.23
C ASP A 393 -20.01 15.48 -0.79
N ILE A 394 -19.77 14.24 -0.38
CA ILE A 394 -18.60 13.46 -0.74
C ILE A 394 -19.12 12.19 -1.38
N SER A 395 -18.90 12.06 -2.68
CA SER A 395 -19.29 10.88 -3.46
C SER A 395 -18.04 10.10 -3.82
N PHE A 396 -18.05 8.80 -3.58
CA PHE A 396 -16.98 7.91 -3.99
C PHE A 396 -17.41 7.23 -5.30
N ASN A 397 -16.63 7.42 -6.36
CA ASN A 397 -16.87 6.75 -7.62
C ASN A 397 -16.44 5.29 -7.45
N VAL A 398 -17.43 4.39 -7.34
CA VAL A 398 -17.28 2.95 -7.07
C VAL A 398 -16.67 2.19 -8.25
N THR A 399 -15.94 2.88 -9.13
CA THR A 399 -15.23 2.29 -10.27
C THR A 399 -13.86 1.75 -9.91
N THR A 400 -13.38 1.92 -8.68
CA THR A 400 -12.19 1.17 -8.25
C THR A 400 -12.51 -0.31 -8.11
N ASP A 401 -11.78 -1.12 -8.85
CA ASP A 401 -11.91 -2.57 -8.82
C ASP A 401 -11.65 -3.16 -7.41
N ILE A 402 -11.06 -2.40 -6.48
CA ILE A 402 -10.98 -2.72 -5.04
C ILE A 402 -12.36 -3.00 -4.42
N LEU A 403 -13.41 -2.25 -4.78
CA LEU A 403 -14.76 -2.46 -4.24
C LEU A 403 -15.54 -3.57 -4.96
N ARG A 404 -15.10 -3.97 -6.17
CA ARG A 404 -15.70 -5.07 -6.94
C ARG A 404 -15.02 -6.42 -6.75
N SER A 405 -13.72 -6.46 -6.43
CA SER A 405 -12.90 -7.67 -6.59
C SER A 405 -12.66 -8.53 -5.34
N GLY A 406 -13.24 -8.23 -4.18
CA GLY A 406 -13.31 -9.24 -3.10
C GLY A 406 -13.36 -8.70 -1.68
N TYR A 407 -12.83 -7.50 -1.45
CA TYR A 407 -12.98 -6.85 -0.16
C TYR A 407 -14.31 -6.12 -0.16
N ARG A 408 -15.31 -6.65 0.53
CA ARG A 408 -16.45 -5.82 0.96
C ARG A 408 -15.88 -4.80 1.95
N CYS A 409 -15.22 -3.75 1.49
CA CYS A 409 -14.84 -2.64 2.34
C CYS A 409 -16.07 -1.77 2.51
N ASN A 410 -16.55 -1.64 3.74
CA ASN A 410 -17.56 -0.66 4.06
C ASN A 410 -16.82 0.61 4.48
N LEU A 411 -17.12 1.72 3.84
CA LEU A 411 -16.76 3.03 4.37
C LEU A 411 -17.42 3.16 5.75
N GLU A 412 -16.61 3.23 6.81
CA GLU A 412 -17.10 3.20 8.20
C GLU A 412 -17.37 4.61 8.72
N SER A 413 -16.51 5.56 8.37
CA SER A 413 -16.68 6.96 8.72
C SER A 413 -16.02 7.88 7.71
N VAL A 414 -16.58 9.08 7.57
CA VAL A 414 -15.93 10.20 6.91
C VAL A 414 -15.88 11.36 7.89
N THR A 415 -14.71 11.98 8.05
CA THR A 415 -14.46 13.03 9.04
C THR A 415 -13.85 14.24 8.35
N GLY A 416 -14.41 15.43 8.60
CA GLY A 416 -13.87 16.70 8.15
C GLY A 416 -13.09 17.39 9.27
N TYR A 417 -11.86 17.82 8.98
CA TYR A 417 -11.05 18.65 9.85
C TYR A 417 -11.03 20.08 9.30
N LEU A 418 -11.75 20.98 9.96
CA LEU A 418 -11.78 22.37 9.58
C LEU A 418 -10.70 23.14 10.34
N THR A 419 -9.72 23.64 9.61
CA THR A 419 -8.58 24.38 10.16
C THR A 419 -8.61 25.81 9.64
N LYS A 420 -8.58 26.78 10.55
CA LYS A 420 -8.43 28.18 10.14
C LYS A 420 -7.03 28.40 9.61
N GLN A 421 -6.91 28.94 8.40
CA GLN A 421 -5.62 29.34 7.88
C GLN A 421 -5.13 30.56 8.66
N ALA A 422 -3.93 30.45 9.22
CA ALA A 422 -3.28 31.59 9.83
C ALA A 422 -2.95 32.63 8.76
N ASP A 423 -3.04 33.90 9.15
CA ASP A 423 -2.31 34.95 8.46
C ASP A 423 -0.79 34.76 8.68
N ILE A 424 0.01 35.52 7.92
CA ILE A 424 1.41 35.27 7.49
C ILE A 424 2.43 34.92 8.63
N GLU A 425 2.05 34.90 9.91
CA GLU A 425 2.96 34.68 11.06
C GLU A 425 2.55 33.58 12.07
N GLY A 426 1.47 32.80 11.91
CA GLY A 426 0.96 31.94 13.00
C GLY A 426 0.67 30.48 12.67
N GLN A 427 0.66 29.61 13.69
CA GLN A 427 0.25 28.20 13.57
C GLN A 427 -1.22 28.08 13.17
N ALA A 428 -1.53 27.12 12.29
CA ALA A 428 -2.90 26.79 11.93
C ALA A 428 -3.65 26.22 13.14
N LEU A 429 -4.81 26.81 13.47
CA LEU A 429 -5.66 26.34 14.57
C LEU A 429 -6.73 25.41 14.02
N LEU A 430 -6.73 24.15 14.48
CA LEU A 430 -7.86 23.24 14.24
C LEU A 430 -9.07 23.78 15.00
N GLU A 431 -10.09 24.25 14.27
CA GLU A 431 -11.27 24.85 14.87
C GLU A 431 -12.34 23.80 15.18
N SER A 432 -12.47 22.75 14.36
CA SER A 432 -13.46 21.70 14.59
C SER A 432 -13.14 20.41 13.86
N VAL A 433 -13.59 19.32 14.47
CA VAL A 433 -13.79 18.02 13.82
C VAL A 433 -15.27 17.90 13.48
N LEU A 434 -15.59 17.48 12.26
CA LEU A 434 -16.93 17.35 11.72
C LEU A 434 -17.15 15.90 11.34
N GLU A 435 -18.10 15.22 11.97
CA GLU A 435 -18.47 13.86 11.58
C GLU A 435 -19.46 13.91 10.42
N ALA A 436 -19.16 13.21 9.33
CA ALA A 436 -20.08 13.07 8.22
C ALA A 436 -21.13 12.01 8.56
N ARG A 437 -22.34 12.20 8.03
CA ARG A 437 -23.37 11.16 8.04
C ARG A 437 -23.39 10.43 6.71
N ALA A 438 -23.51 9.10 6.78
CA ALA A 438 -23.80 8.29 5.60
C ALA A 438 -25.19 8.66 5.07
N VAL A 439 -25.26 9.03 3.80
CA VAL A 439 -26.54 9.16 3.09
C VAL A 439 -26.86 7.84 2.37
N ASN A 440 -25.82 7.20 1.81
CA ASN A 440 -25.80 5.80 1.40
C ASN A 440 -24.35 5.26 1.47
N ASP A 441 -24.13 4.03 1.01
CA ASP A 441 -22.84 3.33 1.11
C ASP A 441 -21.67 4.05 0.42
N THR A 442 -21.94 4.92 -0.56
CA THR A 442 -20.94 5.56 -1.43
C THR A 442 -21.04 7.08 -1.38
N TYR A 443 -21.89 7.62 -0.50
CA TYR A 443 -22.24 9.03 -0.46
C TYR A 443 -22.42 9.49 0.97
N TRP A 444 -21.59 10.44 1.36
CA TRP A 444 -21.49 10.97 2.72
C TRP A 444 -21.67 12.48 2.71
N ARG A 445 -22.22 13.01 3.80
CA ARG A 445 -22.49 14.43 3.95
C ARG A 445 -21.91 14.99 5.25
N LEU A 446 -21.07 16.02 5.11
CA LEU A 446 -20.63 16.87 6.22
C LEU A 446 -21.55 18.08 6.30
N ASP A 447 -22.27 18.24 7.41
CA ASP A 447 -23.06 19.43 7.67
C ASP A 447 -22.19 20.48 8.40
N ILE A 448 -22.00 21.65 7.79
CA ILE A 448 -21.13 22.73 8.27
C ILE A 448 -22.00 23.89 8.71
N ASN A 449 -22.10 24.10 10.03
CA ASN A 449 -22.74 25.29 10.58
C ASN A 449 -21.73 26.43 10.65
N THR A 450 -21.69 27.27 9.62
CA THR A 450 -20.67 28.31 9.52
C THR A 450 -20.70 29.29 10.69
N TYR A 451 -21.85 29.48 11.34
CA TYR A 451 -22.01 30.34 12.52
C TYR A 451 -21.15 29.94 13.73
N LEU A 452 -20.59 28.73 13.73
CA LEU A 452 -19.70 28.26 14.79
C LEU A 452 -18.24 28.68 14.58
N PHE A 453 -17.90 29.23 13.42
CA PHE A 453 -16.52 29.58 13.04
C PHE A 453 -16.30 31.08 13.03
N THR A 454 -15.04 31.47 13.16
CA THR A 454 -14.67 32.88 13.05
C THR A 454 -14.61 33.31 11.58
N ASN A 455 -14.73 34.61 11.32
CA ASN A 455 -14.58 35.11 9.94
C ASN A 455 -13.14 34.87 9.46
N GLY A 456 -12.98 34.39 8.22
CA GLY A 456 -11.65 34.15 7.63
C GLY A 456 -11.61 32.98 6.65
N ASN A 457 -10.39 32.68 6.17
CA ASN A 457 -10.13 31.55 5.29
C ASN A 457 -9.88 30.27 6.10
N HIS A 458 -10.51 29.19 5.68
CA HIS A 458 -10.42 27.88 6.30
C HIS A 458 -10.04 26.85 5.26
N ARG A 459 -9.37 25.80 5.72
CA ARG A 459 -9.10 24.57 4.99
C ARG A 459 -9.92 23.46 5.62
N LEU A 460 -10.82 22.86 4.85
CA LEU A 460 -11.52 21.64 5.22
C LEU A 460 -10.75 20.45 4.63
N ALA A 461 -9.97 19.77 5.46
CA ALA A 461 -9.40 18.47 5.10
C ALA A 461 -10.44 17.37 5.37
N ILE A 462 -10.59 16.41 4.47
CA ILE A 462 -11.57 15.33 4.61
C ILE A 462 -10.82 14.02 4.67
N ASP A 463 -11.08 13.22 5.70
CA ASP A 463 -10.56 11.87 5.86
C ASP A 463 -11.68 10.83 5.76
N ALA A 464 -11.42 9.70 5.11
CA ALA A 464 -12.29 8.52 5.08
C ALA A 464 -11.63 7.36 5.82
N THR A 465 -12.42 6.62 6.58
CA THR A 465 -11.98 5.39 7.24
C THR A 465 -12.70 4.21 6.61
N TRP A 466 -11.94 3.30 6.01
CA TRP A 466 -12.47 2.08 5.42
C TRP A 466 -12.29 0.91 6.36
N LYS A 467 -13.36 0.14 6.51
CA LYS A 467 -13.36 -1.12 7.26
C LYS A 467 -13.53 -2.28 6.29
N ALA A 468 -12.49 -3.08 6.16
CA ALA A 468 -12.60 -4.36 5.47
C ALA A 468 -13.54 -5.30 6.24
N VAL A 469 -14.62 -5.77 5.61
CA VAL A 469 -15.50 -6.78 6.20
C VAL A 469 -14.69 -8.04 6.47
N GLY A 470 -14.45 -8.33 7.76
CA GLY A 470 -13.72 -9.52 8.21
C GLY A 470 -12.26 -9.31 8.61
N CYS A 471 -11.71 -8.09 8.55
CA CYS A 471 -10.39 -7.76 9.08
C CYS A 471 -10.47 -6.64 10.13
N SER A 472 -9.52 -6.60 11.07
CA SER A 472 -9.43 -5.59 12.13
C SER A 472 -8.74 -4.29 11.70
N ASN A 473 -8.19 -4.23 10.49
CA ASN A 473 -7.40 -3.09 10.04
C ASN A 473 -8.32 -2.03 9.41
N LEU A 474 -8.24 -0.82 9.97
CA LEU A 474 -8.86 0.39 9.46
C LEU A 474 -7.82 1.15 8.66
N ALA A 475 -8.08 1.39 7.39
CA ALA A 475 -7.29 2.33 6.60
C ALA A 475 -7.92 3.72 6.79
N ASN A 476 -7.13 4.68 7.30
CA ASN A 476 -7.50 6.10 7.29
C ASN A 476 -6.89 6.75 6.05
N GLU A 477 -7.70 7.41 5.26
CA GLU A 477 -7.32 8.04 4.00
C GLU A 477 -7.63 9.54 4.05
N SER A 478 -6.66 10.39 3.73
CA SER A 478 -6.92 11.80 3.45
C SER A 478 -7.37 11.97 2.00
N ILE A 479 -8.62 12.38 1.82
CA ILE A 479 -9.34 12.41 0.54
C ILE A 479 -9.09 13.72 -0.22
N GLY A 480 -8.94 14.84 0.48
CA GLY A 480 -8.80 16.13 -0.17
C GLY A 480 -8.87 17.29 0.78
N ALA A 481 -8.55 18.48 0.27
CA ALA A 481 -8.70 19.73 1.01
C ALA A 481 -9.48 20.76 0.20
N LEU A 482 -10.58 21.25 0.76
CA LEU A 482 -11.32 22.40 0.22
C LEU A 482 -10.89 23.67 0.95
N TYR A 483 -10.79 24.77 0.21
CA TYR A 483 -10.54 26.09 0.80
C TYR A 483 -11.84 26.90 0.77
N LEU A 484 -12.23 27.45 1.92
CA LEU A 484 -13.49 28.15 2.08
C LEU A 484 -13.33 29.43 2.90
N THR A 485 -14.01 30.50 2.52
CA THR A 485 -14.03 31.76 3.25
C THR A 485 -15.34 31.86 4.02
N VAL A 486 -15.28 31.94 5.36
CA VAL A 486 -16.45 32.14 6.23
C VAL A 486 -16.64 33.62 6.50
N GLN A 487 -17.87 34.11 6.31
CA GLN A 487 -18.23 35.50 6.59
C GLN A 487 -19.56 35.58 7.36
N ASN A 488 -19.50 35.28 8.65
CA ASN A 488 -20.56 35.48 9.63
C ASN A 488 -20.72 36.97 9.93
N SER A 489 -21.42 37.66 9.04
CA SER A 489 -21.84 39.03 9.26
C SER A 489 -23.23 39.05 9.88
N TRP A 490 -23.31 38.84 11.19
CA TRP A 490 -24.49 39.18 12.00
C TRP A 490 -25.00 40.62 11.76
N TRP A 491 -24.14 41.51 11.26
CA TRP A 491 -24.50 42.86 10.84
C TRP A 491 -25.22 42.94 9.47
N MET A 492 -24.99 42.01 8.53
CA MET A 492 -25.67 41.98 7.22
C MET A 492 -27.14 41.58 7.32
N SER A 493 -27.53 40.75 8.29
CA SER A 493 -28.94 40.40 8.51
C SER A 493 -29.73 41.54 9.17
N ILE A 494 -29.05 42.43 9.90
CA ILE A 494 -29.66 43.61 10.52
C ILE A 494 -29.65 44.80 9.55
N LEU A 495 -28.72 44.89 8.59
CA LEU A 495 -28.61 45.99 7.61
C LEU A 495 -29.94 46.37 6.90
N PRO A 496 -30.74 45.41 6.40
CA PRO A 496 -32.05 45.69 5.81
C PRO A 496 -33.02 46.34 6.78
N TRP A 497 -32.82 46.19 8.09
CA TRP A 497 -33.62 46.79 9.16
C TRP A 497 -32.96 48.03 9.76
N ALA A 498 -31.63 48.07 9.84
CA ALA A 498 -30.85 49.17 10.40
C ALA A 498 -30.92 50.41 9.52
N LEU A 499 -30.96 50.25 8.19
CA LEU A 499 -31.13 51.38 7.25
C LEU A 499 -32.52 52.03 7.38
N PRO A 500 -33.65 51.29 7.33
CA PRO A 500 -34.97 51.86 7.61
C PRO A 500 -35.13 52.39 9.04
N LEU A 501 -34.59 51.69 10.05
CA LEU A 501 -34.66 52.14 11.44
C LEU A 501 -33.86 53.43 11.64
N GLY A 502 -32.67 53.50 11.06
CA GLY A 502 -31.84 54.71 11.02
C GLY A 502 -32.54 55.85 10.29
N ALA A 503 -33.16 55.59 9.14
CA ALA A 503 -33.95 56.58 8.40
C ALA A 503 -35.17 57.06 9.20
N ALA A 504 -35.88 56.16 9.89
CA ALA A 504 -37.03 56.49 10.73
C ALA A 504 -36.62 57.33 11.95
N ILE A 505 -35.51 57.00 12.60
CA ILE A 505 -34.93 57.78 13.71
C ILE A 505 -34.51 59.17 13.20
N CYS A 506 -33.81 59.26 12.07
CA CYS A 506 -33.44 60.53 11.44
C CYS A 506 -34.68 61.38 11.10
N ALA A 507 -35.74 60.78 10.52
CA ALA A 507 -36.98 61.47 10.20
C ALA A 507 -37.71 61.98 11.45
N ALA A 508 -37.75 61.18 12.52
CA ALA A 508 -38.33 61.57 13.80
C ALA A 508 -37.54 62.72 14.44
N VAL A 509 -36.21 62.66 14.44
CA VAL A 509 -35.35 63.74 14.94
C VAL A 509 -35.55 65.03 14.15
N VAL A 510 -35.58 64.95 12.80
CA VAL A 510 -35.85 66.12 11.94
C VAL A 510 -37.22 66.71 12.21
N THR A 511 -38.24 65.87 12.43
CA THR A 511 -39.60 66.32 12.74
C THR A 511 -39.68 67.02 14.10
N VAL A 512 -39.01 66.49 15.12
CA VAL A 512 -38.92 67.12 16.45
C VAL A 512 -38.20 68.47 16.35
N ILE A 513 -37.09 68.55 15.60
CA ILE A 513 -36.36 69.80 15.36
C ILE A 513 -37.26 70.82 14.66
N TYR A 514 -37.96 70.41 13.60
CA TYR A 514 -38.88 71.25 12.84
C TYR A 514 -40.04 71.77 13.71
N MET A 515 -40.64 70.91 14.54
CA MET A 515 -41.69 71.29 15.48
C MET A 515 -41.18 72.29 16.53
N GLN A 516 -39.98 72.11 17.06
CA GLN A 516 -39.39 73.07 18.00
C GLN A 516 -39.08 74.41 17.33
N PHE A 517 -38.59 74.39 16.09
CA PHE A 517 -38.31 75.60 15.32
C PHE A 517 -39.59 76.39 15.02
N ASN A 518 -40.67 75.72 14.62
CA ASN A 518 -41.97 76.35 14.40
C ASN A 518 -42.64 76.85 15.69
N ARG A 519 -42.48 76.14 16.81
CA ARG A 519 -42.90 76.65 18.14
C ARG A 519 -42.18 77.95 18.50
N MET A 520 -40.90 78.09 18.15
CA MET A 520 -40.15 79.33 18.37
C MET A 520 -40.59 80.48 17.45
N LYS A 521 -41.00 80.20 16.20
CA LYS A 521 -41.62 81.21 15.32
C LYS A 521 -42.96 81.71 15.87
N LEU A 522 -43.82 80.82 16.34
CA LEU A 522 -45.13 81.16 16.93
C LEU A 522 -45.01 81.99 18.22
N ARG A 523 -43.92 81.83 18.99
CA ARG A 523 -43.64 82.67 20.16
C ARG A 523 -43.08 84.06 19.83
N ARG A 524 -42.53 84.27 18.63
CA ARG A 524 -42.05 85.60 18.19
C ARG A 524 -43.14 86.47 17.56
N SER A 525 -44.30 85.90 17.20
CA SER A 525 -45.46 86.62 16.67
C SER A 525 -46.41 87.19 17.75
N PHE A 526 -46.11 86.97 19.05
CA PHE A 526 -46.82 87.60 20.17
C PHE A 526 -45.85 88.50 20.96
N VAL A 527 -45.38 89.56 20.32
CA VAL A 527 -44.88 90.74 21.03
C VAL A 527 -45.79 91.89 20.62
N PRO A 528 -46.71 92.36 21.50
CA PRO A 528 -47.53 93.51 21.19
C PRO A 528 -46.64 94.76 21.17
N ASN A 529 -46.74 95.53 20.09
CA ASN A 529 -46.54 96.98 20.15
C ASN A 529 -47.90 97.63 20.34
#